data_AF-A0A8J2XK86-F1
#
_entry.id   AF-A0A8J2XK86-F1
#
_cell.length_a   1.000
_cell.length_b   1.000
_cell.length_c   1.000
_cell.angle_alpha   90.00
_cell.angle_beta   90.00
_cell.angle_gamma   90.00
#
_symmetry.space_group_name_H-M   'P 1'
#
loop_
_entity.id
_entity.type
_entity.pdbx_description
1 polymer ?
#
loop_
_entity_poly.entity_id
_entity_poly.type
_entity_poly.pdbx_seq_one_letter_code
_entity_poly.pdbx_strand_id
1 'polypeptide(L)'
;MTAPGNGVIARYHCGMAMNVRLPEELDAQLDRLAREQGVSKHALLIEGVQDVLKKHNRKRMVQEALADVDDRYGDVVARLAET
;
A
#
# COMPACT_ATOMS: atom_id res chain seq x y z
N MET A 1 -22.06 22.13 11.83
CA MET A 1 -22.09 20.83 12.52
C MET A 1 -20.90 20.03 11.99
N THR A 2 -19.73 20.21 12.61
CA THR A 2 -18.43 19.74 12.11
C THR A 2 -18.00 18.57 12.97
N ALA A 3 -17.78 17.40 12.37
CA ALA A 3 -17.49 16.17 13.08
C ALA A 3 -16.17 16.26 13.89
N PRO A 4 -16.16 15.96 15.21
CA PRO A 4 -14.93 15.82 15.96
C PRO A 4 -14.47 14.35 15.85
N GLY A 5 -13.66 14.02 14.84
CA GLY A 5 -13.43 12.61 14.48
C GLY A 5 -12.00 12.12 14.31
N ASN A 6 -10.99 12.98 14.18
CA ASN A 6 -9.69 12.52 13.66
C ASN A 6 -8.53 12.48 14.67
N GLY A 7 -8.64 13.20 15.80
CA GLY A 7 -7.55 13.28 16.79
C GLY A 7 -7.52 12.15 17.81
N VAL A 8 -8.62 11.39 17.93
CA VAL A 8 -8.81 10.38 18.97
C VAL A 8 -8.35 9.00 18.49
N ILE A 9 -8.59 8.65 17.22
CA ILE A 9 -8.13 7.39 16.59
C ILE A 9 -6.59 7.28 16.60
N ALA A 10 -5.89 8.38 16.29
CA ALA A 10 -4.42 8.38 16.24
C ALA A 10 -3.75 8.07 17.59
N ARG A 11 -4.40 8.41 18.72
CA ARG A 11 -3.87 8.12 20.07
C ARG A 11 -4.12 6.68 20.52
N TYR A 12 -5.15 6.00 20.02
CA TYR A 12 -5.44 4.60 20.40
C TYR A 12 -4.49 3.58 19.76
N HIS A 13 -3.98 3.84 18.55
CA HIS A 13 -3.06 2.93 17.88
C HIS A 13 -1.61 3.04 18.37
N CYS A 14 -1.28 4.05 19.19
CA CYS A 14 0.07 4.24 19.73
C CYS A 14 0.45 3.17 20.77
N GLY A 15 -0.52 2.44 21.34
CA GLY A 15 -0.26 1.42 22.38
C GLY A 15 -1.03 0.11 22.25
N MET A 16 -1.88 -0.06 21.22
CA MET A 16 -2.70 -1.26 21.06
C MET A 16 -2.15 -2.18 19.98
N ALA A 17 -1.70 -3.38 20.38
CA ALA A 17 -1.26 -4.40 19.44
C ALA A 17 -2.43 -4.88 18.57
N MET A 18 -2.30 -4.75 17.25
CA MET A 18 -3.27 -5.28 16.31
C MET A 18 -3.09 -6.79 16.17
N ASN A 19 -4.12 -7.57 16.50
CA ASN A 19 -4.12 -9.02 16.27
C ASN A 19 -4.46 -9.31 14.80
N VAL A 20 -3.45 -9.67 14.01
CA VAL A 20 -3.62 -10.09 12.61
C VAL A 20 -3.84 -11.59 12.58
N ARG A 21 -4.95 -12.03 11.97
CA ARG A 21 -5.22 -13.46 11.74
C ARG A 21 -4.56 -13.87 10.43
N LEU A 22 -3.63 -14.81 10.50
CA LEU A 22 -2.91 -15.35 9.36
C LEU A 22 -3.27 -16.83 9.19
N PRO A 23 -3.38 -17.33 7.95
CA PRO A 23 -3.40 -18.77 7.70
C PRO A 23 -2.15 -19.43 8.28
N GLU A 24 -2.27 -20.66 8.79
CA GLU A 24 -1.18 -21.36 9.49
C GLU A 24 0.08 -21.50 8.63
N GLU A 25 -0.10 -21.83 7.34
CA GLU A 25 0.99 -21.95 6.39
C GLU A 25 1.78 -20.64 6.24
N LEU A 26 1.07 -19.51 6.19
CA LEU A 26 1.68 -18.19 6.05
C LEU A 26 2.40 -17.77 7.33
N ASP A 27 1.83 -18.07 8.51
CA ASP A 27 2.50 -17.81 9.79
C ASP A 27 3.80 -18.62 9.92
N ALA A 28 3.80 -19.88 9.47
CA ALA A 28 5.00 -20.73 9.48
C ALA A 28 6.09 -20.21 8.53
N GLN A 29 5.71 -19.71 7.35
CA GLN A 29 6.66 -19.08 6.41
C GLN A 29 7.26 -17.80 7.00
N LEU A 30 6.43 -16.95 7.62
CA LEU A 30 6.89 -15.73 8.29
C LEU A 30 7.80 -16.04 9.48
N ASP A 31 7.51 -17.10 10.24
CA ASP A 31 8.33 -17.55 11.36
C ASP A 31 9.73 -17.97 10.91
N ARG A 32 9.81 -18.72 9.81
CA ARG A 32 11.07 -19.13 9.22
C ARG A 32 11.90 -17.93 8.78
N LEU A 33 11.28 -17.03 8.01
CA LEU A 33 11.96 -15.84 7.49
C LEU A 33 12.42 -14.89 8.62
N ALA A 34 11.58 -14.72 9.65
CA ALA A 34 11.91 -13.93 10.83
C ALA A 34 13.15 -14.46 11.55
N ARG A 35 13.26 -15.79 11.71
CA ARG A 35 14.43 -16.44 12.30
C ARG A 35 15.67 -16.30 11.43
N GLU A 36 15.54 -16.51 10.11
CA GLU A 36 16.65 -16.37 9.17
C GLU A 36 17.25 -14.96 9.17
N GLN A 37 16.40 -13.94 9.31
CA GLN A 37 16.82 -12.53 9.30
C GLN A 37 17.09 -11.95 10.70
N GLY A 38 16.80 -12.69 11.78
CA GLY A 38 16.97 -12.21 13.15
C GLY A 38 16.04 -11.06 13.53
N VAL A 39 14.85 -10.99 12.94
CA VAL A 39 13.84 -9.94 13.19
C VAL A 39 12.55 -10.53 13.73
N SER A 40 11.64 -9.69 14.23
CA SER A 40 10.31 -10.15 14.64
C SER A 40 9.38 -10.35 13.43
N LYS A 41 8.43 -11.28 13.54
CA LYS A 41 7.35 -11.44 12.53
C LYS A 41 6.61 -10.13 12.25
N HIS A 42 6.43 -9.31 13.28
CA HIS A 42 5.74 -8.03 13.16
C HIS A 42 6.55 -7.02 12.34
N ALA A 43 7.87 -6.99 12.50
CA ALA A 43 8.75 -6.15 11.69
C ALA A 43 8.64 -6.51 10.19
N LEU A 44 8.66 -7.81 9.86
CA LEU A 44 8.48 -8.28 8.48
C LEU A 44 7.10 -7.90 7.91
N LEU A 45 6.05 -7.98 8.72
CA LEU A 45 4.70 -7.56 8.28
C LEU A 45 4.65 -6.06 7.99
N ILE A 46 5.28 -5.23 8.83
CA ILE A 46 5.35 -3.78 8.60
C ILE A 46 6.10 -3.50 7.30
N GLU A 47 7.25 -4.12 7.10
CA GLU A 47 8.06 -3.96 5.88
C GLU A 47 7.28 -4.38 4.63
N GLY A 48 6.66 -5.57 4.65
CA GLY A 48 5.84 -6.06 3.55
C GLY A 48 4.65 -5.14 3.23
N VAL A 49 3.99 -4.59 4.25
CA VAL A 49 2.89 -3.62 4.07
C VAL A 49 3.41 -2.32 3.44
N GLN A 50 4.55 -1.80 3.89
CA GLN A 50 5.18 -0.61 3.28
C GLN A 50 5.48 -0.81 1.80
N ASP A 51 5.99 -1.99 1.44
CA ASP A 51 6.28 -2.34 0.05
C ASP A 51 5.02 -2.45 -0.81
N VAL A 52 3.95 -3.04 -0.28
CA VAL A 52 2.66 -3.11 -0.96
C VAL A 52 2.10 -1.70 -1.20
N LEU A 53 2.13 -0.84 -0.18
CA LEU A 53 1.66 0.55 -0.30
C LEU A 53 2.48 1.34 -1.31
N LYS A 54 3.81 1.19 -1.31
CA LYS A 54 4.70 1.83 -2.28
C LYS A 54 4.38 1.40 -3.72
N LYS A 55 4.16 0.10 -3.94
CA LYS A 55 3.77 -0.45 -5.25
C LYS A 55 2.40 0.09 -5.69
N HIS A 56 1.44 0.14 -4.77
CA HIS A 56 0.10 0.65 -5.05
C HIS A 56 0.12 2.14 -5.42
N ASN A 57 0.80 2.97 -4.63
CA ASN A 57 0.92 4.41 -4.88
C ASN A 57 1.61 4.69 -6.22
N ARG A 58 2.70 3.98 -6.53
CA ARG A 58 3.37 4.12 -7.82
C ARG A 58 2.44 3.79 -8.98
N LYS A 59 1.68 2.69 -8.89
CA LYS A 59 0.70 2.32 -9.92
C LYS A 59 -0.35 3.42 -10.08
N ARG A 60 -0.88 3.94 -8.98
CA ARG A 60 -1.88 5.01 -8.99
C ARG A 60 -1.36 6.29 -9.64
N MET A 61 -0.15 6.74 -9.26
CA MET A 61 0.50 7.90 -9.86
C MET A 61 0.69 7.75 -11.37
N VAL A 62 1.12 6.57 -11.84
CA VAL A 62 1.26 6.31 -13.28
C VAL A 62 -0.08 6.38 -14.00
N GLN A 63 -1.14 5.80 -13.41
CA GLN A 63 -2.48 5.85 -14.00
C GLN A 63 -3.05 7.27 -14.04
N GLU A 64 -2.87 8.05 -12.96
CA GLU A 64 -3.26 9.47 -12.91
C GLU A 64 -2.50 10.28 -13.97
N ALA A 65 -1.20 10.09 -14.11
CA ALA A 65 -0.39 10.79 -15.11
C ALA A 65 -0.79 10.42 -16.55
N LEU A 66 -1.10 9.14 -16.82
CA LEU A 66 -1.57 8.71 -18.13
C LEU A 66 -2.95 9.30 -18.44
N ALA A 67 -3.86 9.34 -17.48
CA ALA A 67 -5.17 9.96 -17.66
C ALA A 67 -5.06 11.47 -17.96
N ASP A 68 -4.14 12.18 -17.31
CA ASP A 68 -3.88 13.60 -17.55
C ASP A 68 -3.19 13.89 -18.90
N VAL A 69 -2.40 12.94 -19.41
CA VAL A 69 -1.85 13.02 -20.77
C VAL A 69 -2.92 12.71 -21.82
N ASP A 70 -3.74 11.69 -21.59
CA ASP A 70 -4.85 11.31 -22.47
C ASP A 70 -5.91 12.42 -22.57
N ASP A 71 -6.29 13.04 -21.45
CA ASP A 71 -7.23 14.17 -21.43
C ASP A 71 -6.71 15.36 -22.25
N ARG A 72 -5.40 15.65 -22.16
CA ARG A 72 -4.80 16.79 -22.86
C ARG A 72 -4.42 16.53 -24.31
N TYR A 73 -4.06 15.30 -24.64
CA TYR A 73 -3.42 14.97 -25.92
C TYR A 73 -3.99 13.73 -26.60
N GLY A 74 -5.02 13.10 -26.06
CA GLY A 74 -5.62 11.87 -26.58
C GLY A 74 -6.07 12.02 -28.03
N ASP A 75 -6.74 13.11 -28.37
CA ASP A 75 -7.18 13.40 -29.75
C ASP A 75 -6.01 13.60 -30.73
N VAL A 76 -4.87 14.12 -30.25
CA VAL A 76 -3.68 14.31 -31.08
C VAL A 76 -2.98 12.98 -31.34
N VAL A 77 -2.86 12.16 -30.29
CA VAL A 77 -2.28 10.81 -30.37
C VAL A 77 -3.12 9.90 -31.25
N ALA A 78 -4.45 9.95 -31.14
CA ALA A 78 -5.38 9.18 -31.96
C ALA A 78 -5.21 9.48 -33.46
N ARG A 79 -5.17 10.76 -33.85
CA ARG A 79 -4.95 11.15 -35.25
C ARG A 79 -3.61 10.71 -35.82
N LEU A 80 -2.55 10.71 -35.00
CA LEU A 80 -1.22 10.26 -35.42
C LEU A 80 -1.17 8.74 -35.62
N ALA A 81 -1.99 7.97 -34.90
CA ALA A 81 -2.05 6.52 -35.03
C ALA A 81 -2.81 6.05 -36.29
N GLU A 82 -3.61 6.92 -36.90
CA GLU A 82 -4.40 6.63 -38.11
C GLU A 82 -3.65 6.91 -39.43
N THR A 83 -2.40 7.40 -39.35
CA THR A 83 -1.51 7.63 -40.51
C THR A 83 -0.55 6.46 -40.71
#